data_AF-A0A367HIX9-F1
#
_entry.id   AF-A0A367HIX9-F1
#
_cell.length_a   1.000
_cell.length_b   1.000
_cell.length_c   1.000
_cell.angle_alpha   90.00
_cell.angle_beta   90.00
_cell.angle_gamma   90.00
#
_symmetry.space_group_name_H-M   'P 1'
#
loop_
_entity.id
_entity.type
_entity.pdbx_description
1 polymer ?
#
loop_
_entity_poly.entity_id
_entity_poly.type
_entity_poly.pdbx_seq_one_letter_code
_entity_poly.pdbx_strand_id
1 'polypeptide(L)'
;MSEQHHDQEAGAPAPQGTAEALRAGHAARARSAASRAAAVLRHIEAPDAETPDESQRAEILFKTTHAARIAAQALAVLSEGTPNPAADSRCARNCAAAASQAAQMGRLHDGDTELSAAAFQAAVTAAQAAGAASAAAALGANETLNSQADTAEKTAVTAAEAAGWMRPGEQIPQVPTGTRSGDVMAMMHF
;
A
#
# COMPACT_ATOMS: atom_id res chain seq x y z
N MET A 1 -30.92 -40.97 16.44
CA MET A 1 -30.57 -40.19 15.24
C MET A 1 -29.57 -39.16 15.70
N SER A 2 -28.30 -39.39 15.37
CA SER A 2 -27.14 -38.72 15.95
C SER A 2 -26.99 -37.28 15.46
N GLU A 3 -26.55 -36.45 16.40
CA GLU A 3 -26.09 -35.08 16.25
C GLU A 3 -24.92 -34.97 15.27
N GLN A 4 -24.90 -33.91 14.47
CA GLN A 4 -23.68 -33.37 13.87
C GLN A 4 -23.68 -31.86 14.06
N HIS A 5 -23.19 -31.43 15.23
CA HIS A 5 -22.66 -30.10 15.44
C HIS A 5 -21.45 -29.91 14.51
N HIS A 6 -21.58 -29.01 13.54
CA HIS A 6 -20.44 -28.45 12.83
C HIS A 6 -19.73 -27.48 13.79
N ASP A 7 -18.74 -28.00 14.51
CA ASP A 7 -17.75 -27.16 15.17
C ASP A 7 -16.93 -26.45 14.08
N GLN A 8 -17.23 -25.17 13.90
CA GLN A 8 -16.30 -24.23 13.28
C GLN A 8 -15.10 -24.12 14.22
N GLU A 9 -14.03 -24.85 13.90
CA GLU A 9 -12.71 -24.56 14.44
C GLU A 9 -12.31 -23.15 13.96
N ALA A 10 -12.65 -22.15 14.77
CA ALA A 10 -12.00 -20.86 14.76
C ALA A 10 -10.51 -21.14 15.02
N GLY A 11 -9.70 -21.03 13.96
CA GLY A 11 -8.28 -21.33 13.99
C GLY A 11 -7.61 -20.68 15.20
N ALA A 12 -6.95 -21.51 16.01
CA ALA A 12 -6.24 -21.06 17.20
C ALA A 12 -5.32 -19.88 16.85
N PRO A 13 -5.24 -18.84 17.70
CA PRO A 13 -4.37 -17.71 17.44
C PRO A 13 -2.93 -18.21 17.30
N ALA A 14 -2.26 -17.80 16.23
CA ALA A 14 -0.85 -18.13 16.03
C ALA A 14 -0.04 -17.68 17.26
N PRO A 15 0.99 -18.44 17.67
CA PRO A 15 1.84 -18.06 18.79
C PRO A 15 2.38 -16.63 18.58
N GLN A 16 2.46 -15.84 19.66
CA GLN A 16 2.72 -14.40 19.60
C GLN A 16 3.96 -14.02 18.76
N GLY A 17 5.06 -14.79 18.85
CA GLY A 17 6.26 -14.55 18.04
C GLY A 17 6.05 -14.74 16.52
N THR A 18 5.13 -15.60 16.11
CA THR A 18 4.76 -15.76 14.69
C THR A 18 3.90 -14.59 14.21
N ALA A 19 2.99 -14.10 15.05
CA ALA A 19 2.14 -12.95 14.72
C ALA A 19 2.97 -11.65 14.57
N GLU A 20 3.99 -11.46 15.41
CA GLU A 20 4.92 -10.34 15.32
C GLU A 20 5.80 -10.39 14.07
N ALA A 21 6.32 -11.57 13.71
CA ALA A 21 7.10 -11.75 12.48
C ALA A 21 6.25 -11.47 11.23
N LEU A 22 5.01 -11.98 11.19
CA LEU A 22 4.07 -11.69 10.10
C LEU A 22 3.75 -10.20 10.04
N ARG A 23 3.50 -9.55 11.18
CA ARG A 23 3.29 -8.10 11.24
C ARG A 23 4.49 -7.34 10.68
N ALA A 24 5.72 -7.73 11.03
CA ALA A 24 6.91 -7.07 10.51
C ALA A 24 6.99 -7.12 8.97
N GLY A 25 6.68 -8.28 8.37
CA GLY A 25 6.59 -8.44 6.92
C GLY A 25 5.50 -7.57 6.28
N HIS A 26 4.27 -7.64 6.81
CA HIS A 26 3.15 -6.82 6.32
C HIS A 26 3.44 -5.31 6.47
N ALA A 27 4.03 -4.91 7.59
CA ALA A 27 4.43 -3.52 7.84
C ALA A 27 5.49 -3.05 6.85
N ALA A 28 6.49 -3.88 6.55
CA ALA A 28 7.53 -3.56 5.57
C ALA A 28 6.92 -3.35 4.18
N ARG A 29 6.02 -4.25 3.76
CA ARG A 29 5.31 -4.14 2.47
C ARG A 29 4.40 -2.90 2.42
N ALA A 30 3.66 -2.63 3.49
CA ALA A 30 2.82 -1.44 3.62
C ALA A 30 3.64 -0.14 3.54
N ARG A 31 4.79 -0.08 4.24
CA ARG A 31 5.72 1.05 4.18
C ARG A 31 6.28 1.25 2.77
N SER A 32 6.69 0.17 2.11
CA SER A 32 7.18 0.20 0.73
C SER A 32 6.11 0.76 -0.21
N ALA A 33 4.88 0.23 -0.17
CA ALA A 33 3.82 0.70 -1.05
C ALA A 33 3.43 2.18 -0.79
N ALA A 34 3.30 2.60 0.47
CA ALA A 34 3.03 3.99 0.82
C ALA A 34 4.17 4.92 0.37
N SER A 35 5.40 4.44 0.50
CA SER A 35 6.59 5.09 -0.02
C SER A 35 6.52 5.29 -1.53
N ARG A 36 6.18 4.26 -2.31
CA ARG A 36 6.02 4.40 -3.77
C ARG A 36 4.94 5.44 -4.14
N ALA A 37 3.80 5.42 -3.46
CA ALA A 37 2.72 6.38 -3.72
C ALA A 37 3.16 7.84 -3.49
N ALA A 38 3.87 8.10 -2.40
CA ALA A 38 4.40 9.43 -2.07
C ALA A 38 5.55 9.85 -3.00
N ALA A 39 6.31 8.91 -3.55
CA ALA A 39 7.34 9.19 -4.54
C ALA A 39 6.73 9.63 -5.89
N VAL A 40 5.69 8.94 -6.35
CA VAL A 40 4.94 9.35 -7.55
C VAL A 40 4.31 10.74 -7.38
N LEU A 41 3.78 11.07 -6.20
CA LEU A 41 3.27 12.41 -5.91
C LEU A 41 4.36 13.48 -6.09
N ARG A 42 5.54 13.29 -5.48
CA ARG A 42 6.67 14.21 -5.61
C ARG A 42 7.16 14.34 -7.05
N HIS A 43 7.17 13.24 -7.80
CA HIS A 43 7.50 13.25 -9.23
C HIS A 43 6.55 14.16 -10.00
N ILE A 44 5.24 14.00 -9.79
CA ILE A 44 4.20 14.84 -10.44
C ILE A 44 4.25 16.31 -10.01
N GLU A 45 4.65 16.58 -8.76
CA GLU A 45 4.82 17.94 -8.24
C GLU A 45 6.07 18.64 -8.80
N ALA A 46 7.03 17.90 -9.34
CA ALA A 46 8.22 18.48 -9.92
C ALA A 46 7.85 19.39 -11.11
N PRO A 47 8.41 20.60 -11.18
CA PRO A 47 8.12 21.51 -12.28
C PRO A 47 8.78 21.00 -13.55
N ASP A 48 7.99 20.39 -14.44
CA ASP A 48 8.44 20.06 -15.81
C ASP A 48 8.00 21.11 -16.83
N ALA A 49 8.82 21.27 -17.87
CA ALA A 49 8.85 22.44 -18.76
C ALA A 49 7.80 22.44 -19.89
N GLU A 50 7.02 21.37 -20.05
CA GLU A 50 5.91 21.32 -20.98
C GLU A 50 4.63 20.99 -20.20
N THR A 51 3.86 22.03 -19.89
CA THR A 51 2.61 21.85 -19.14
C THR A 51 1.60 21.08 -19.98
N PRO A 52 1.07 19.95 -19.48
CA PRO A 52 -0.19 19.40 -19.94
C PRO A 52 -1.30 20.47 -19.81
N ASP A 53 -2.46 20.21 -20.41
CA ASP A 53 -3.68 20.96 -20.07
C ASP A 53 -3.78 21.11 -18.54
N GLU A 54 -3.89 22.36 -18.05
CA GLU A 54 -3.86 22.69 -16.63
C GLU A 54 -4.97 21.94 -15.86
N SER A 55 -6.10 21.67 -16.51
CA SER A 55 -7.20 20.88 -15.93
C SER A 55 -6.80 19.42 -15.72
N GLN A 56 -6.15 18.80 -16.71
CA GLN A 56 -5.62 17.44 -16.61
C GLN A 56 -4.54 17.34 -15.53
N ARG A 57 -3.63 18.32 -15.47
CA ARG A 57 -2.59 18.39 -14.44
C ARG A 57 -3.18 18.46 -13.03
N ALA A 58 -4.19 19.31 -12.82
CA ALA A 58 -4.88 19.43 -11.55
C ALA A 58 -5.57 18.11 -11.14
N GLU A 59 -6.19 17.40 -12.08
CA GLU A 59 -6.83 16.10 -11.82
C GLU A 59 -5.81 15.03 -11.42
N ILE A 60 -4.69 14.92 -12.14
CA ILE A 60 -3.59 14.00 -11.85
C ILE A 60 -3.04 14.27 -10.43
N LEU A 61 -2.77 15.54 -10.11
CA LEU A 61 -2.25 15.91 -8.80
C LEU A 61 -3.24 15.58 -7.68
N PHE A 62 -4.52 15.90 -7.86
CA PHE A 62 -5.57 15.62 -6.89
C PHE A 62 -5.69 14.12 -6.60
N LYS A 63 -5.79 13.28 -7.64
CA LYS A 63 -5.93 11.83 -7.50
C LYS A 63 -4.70 11.19 -6.87
N THR A 64 -3.50 11.62 -7.27
CA THR A 64 -2.26 11.09 -6.68
C THR A 64 -2.13 11.48 -5.22
N THR A 65 -2.42 12.74 -4.88
CA THR A 65 -2.44 13.22 -3.49
C THR A 65 -3.40 12.40 -2.63
N HIS A 66 -4.61 12.14 -3.15
CA HIS A 66 -5.60 11.34 -2.47
C HIS A 66 -5.11 9.90 -2.25
N ALA A 67 -4.58 9.25 -3.28
CA ALA A 67 -4.04 7.90 -3.19
C ALA A 67 -2.89 7.81 -2.16
N ALA A 68 -1.94 8.74 -2.21
CA ALA A 68 -0.83 8.79 -1.26
C ALA A 68 -1.31 8.96 0.20
N ARG A 69 -2.37 9.77 0.42
CA ARG A 69 -2.98 9.93 1.74
C ARG A 69 -3.65 8.65 2.24
N ILE A 70 -4.39 7.95 1.38
CA ILE A 70 -5.03 6.67 1.74
C ILE A 70 -3.97 5.63 2.12
N ALA A 71 -2.87 5.56 1.38
CA ALA A 71 -1.75 4.66 1.71
C ALA A 71 -1.12 4.99 3.08
N ALA A 72 -0.88 6.27 3.35
CA ALA A 72 -0.33 6.73 4.64
C ALA A 72 -1.28 6.43 5.82
N GLN A 73 -2.60 6.61 5.63
CA GLN A 73 -3.61 6.30 6.65
C GLN A 73 -3.65 4.79 6.93
N ALA A 74 -3.66 3.93 5.90
CA ALA A 74 -3.66 2.49 6.07
C ALA A 74 -2.40 1.97 6.80
N LEU A 75 -1.24 2.55 6.48
CA LEU A 75 0.02 2.23 7.18
C LEU A 75 -0.06 2.60 8.67
N ALA A 76 -0.67 3.73 9.01
CA ALA A 76 -0.69 4.16 10.38
C ALA A 76 -1.70 3.39 11.25
N VAL A 77 -2.83 2.97 10.67
CA VAL A 77 -3.73 1.99 11.31
C VAL A 77 -2.96 0.72 11.66
N LEU A 78 -2.09 0.23 10.77
CA LEU A 78 -1.23 -0.92 11.04
C LEU A 78 -0.29 -0.66 12.22
N SER A 79 0.27 0.54 12.38
CA SER A 79 1.21 0.84 13.48
C SER A 79 0.56 0.94 14.87
N GLU A 80 -0.73 1.26 14.94
CA GLU A 80 -1.44 1.53 16.21
C GLU A 80 -2.10 0.29 16.82
N GLY A 81 -2.36 -0.75 16.02
CA GLY A 81 -3.05 -1.96 16.46
C GLY A 81 -2.16 -2.95 17.25
N THR A 82 -2.80 -3.96 17.85
CA THR A 82 -2.12 -5.17 18.29
C THR A 82 -1.81 -6.07 17.07
N PRO A 83 -0.74 -6.89 17.09
CA PRO A 83 -0.43 -7.76 15.96
C PRO A 83 -1.60 -8.67 15.60
N ASN A 84 -2.05 -8.58 14.34
CA ASN A 84 -3.14 -9.39 13.81
C ASN A 84 -2.87 -9.62 12.32
N PRO A 85 -2.35 -10.81 11.93
CA PRO A 85 -1.93 -11.07 10.56
C PRO A 85 -3.00 -10.78 9.50
N ALA A 86 -4.28 -11.03 9.81
CA ALA A 86 -5.36 -10.77 8.87
C ALA A 86 -5.62 -9.27 8.68
N ALA A 87 -5.63 -8.50 9.77
CA ALA A 87 -5.80 -7.05 9.73
C ALA A 87 -4.57 -6.36 9.11
N ASP A 88 -3.37 -6.78 9.52
CA ASP A 88 -2.09 -6.25 9.04
C ASP A 88 -1.94 -6.49 7.53
N SER A 89 -2.30 -7.69 7.05
CA SER A 89 -2.27 -8.02 5.62
C SER A 89 -3.28 -7.21 4.80
N ARG A 90 -4.48 -6.95 5.34
CA ARG A 90 -5.47 -6.06 4.69
C ARG A 90 -4.97 -4.62 4.61
N CYS A 91 -4.29 -4.13 5.65
CA CYS A 91 -3.67 -2.81 5.63
C CYS A 91 -2.58 -2.75 4.54
N ALA A 92 -1.70 -3.75 4.47
CA ALA A 92 -0.69 -3.84 3.42
C ALA A 92 -1.30 -3.87 2.01
N ARG A 93 -2.39 -4.63 1.80
CA ARG A 93 -3.16 -4.62 0.55
C ARG A 93 -3.70 -3.23 0.22
N ASN A 94 -4.30 -2.54 1.19
CA ASN A 94 -4.86 -1.21 0.97
C ASN A 94 -3.77 -0.20 0.56
N CYS A 95 -2.59 -0.27 1.18
CA CYS A 95 -1.43 0.53 0.75
C CYS A 95 -1.02 0.20 -0.69
N ALA A 96 -0.94 -1.08 -1.05
CA ALA A 96 -0.56 -1.51 -2.40
C ALA A 96 -1.58 -1.07 -3.48
N ALA A 97 -2.88 -1.17 -3.18
CA ALA A 97 -3.95 -0.72 -4.06
C ALA A 97 -3.96 0.81 -4.25
N ALA A 98 -3.66 1.57 -3.19
CA ALA A 98 -3.48 3.01 -3.30
C ALA A 98 -2.22 3.35 -4.11
N ALA A 99 -1.12 2.64 -3.91
CA ALA A 99 0.10 2.80 -4.69
C ALA A 99 -0.10 2.52 -6.19
N SER A 100 -0.92 1.52 -6.56
CA SER A 100 -1.25 1.29 -7.98
C SER A 100 -2.10 2.42 -8.58
N GLN A 101 -2.98 3.05 -7.80
CA GLN A 101 -3.73 4.23 -8.25
C GLN A 101 -2.80 5.43 -8.47
N ALA A 102 -1.86 5.67 -7.55
CA ALA A 102 -0.83 6.70 -7.74
C ALA A 102 0.01 6.40 -8.99
N ALA A 103 0.48 5.16 -9.18
CA ALA A 103 1.24 4.75 -10.36
C ALA A 103 0.46 4.92 -11.68
N GLN A 104 -0.87 4.75 -11.67
CA GLN A 104 -1.71 5.06 -12.83
C GLN A 104 -1.62 6.54 -13.19
N MET A 105 -1.63 7.42 -12.20
CA MET A 105 -1.52 8.87 -12.42
C MET A 105 -0.10 9.26 -12.85
N GLY A 106 0.94 8.62 -12.30
CA GLY A 106 2.33 8.78 -12.78
C GLY A 106 2.47 8.39 -14.25
N ARG A 107 1.85 7.28 -14.66
CA ARG A 107 1.81 6.85 -16.06
C ARG A 107 1.14 7.87 -16.99
N LEU A 108 -0.01 8.42 -16.56
CA LEU A 108 -0.71 9.45 -17.31
C LEU A 108 0.10 10.76 -17.39
N HIS A 109 0.78 11.11 -16.30
CA HIS A 109 1.65 12.29 -16.24
C HIS A 109 2.82 12.18 -17.21
N ASP A 110 3.45 11.01 -17.29
CA ASP A 110 4.58 10.75 -18.19
C ASP A 110 4.15 10.49 -19.65
N GLY A 111 2.85 10.55 -19.97
CA GLY A 111 2.36 10.32 -21.34
C GLY A 111 2.44 8.86 -21.81
N ASP A 112 2.23 7.90 -20.91
CA ASP A 112 2.21 6.45 -21.21
C ASP A 112 3.50 5.90 -21.85
N THR A 113 4.68 6.43 -21.48
CA THR A 113 5.97 5.85 -21.89
C THR A 113 6.11 4.38 -21.50
N GLU A 114 6.97 3.62 -22.17
CA GLU A 114 7.19 2.19 -21.87
C GLU A 114 7.58 1.95 -20.40
N LEU A 115 8.47 2.80 -19.85
CA LEU A 115 8.92 2.69 -18.46
C LEU A 115 7.79 3.01 -17.47
N SER A 116 7.00 4.06 -17.73
CA SER A 116 5.87 4.43 -16.89
C SER A 116 4.75 3.37 -16.92
N ALA A 117 4.51 2.77 -18.09
CA ALA A 117 3.57 1.67 -18.27
C ALA A 117 4.03 0.41 -17.53
N ALA A 118 5.32 0.05 -17.62
CA ALA A 118 5.90 -1.07 -16.89
C ALA A 118 5.81 -0.87 -15.37
N ALA A 119 6.10 0.34 -14.88
CA ALA A 119 5.98 0.68 -13.47
C ALA A 119 4.53 0.58 -12.96
N PHE A 120 3.56 1.05 -13.74
CA PHE A 120 2.14 0.87 -13.42
C PHE A 120 1.74 -0.61 -13.38
N GLN A 121 2.12 -1.41 -14.37
CA GLN A 121 1.79 -2.84 -14.38
C GLN A 121 2.39 -3.59 -13.19
N ALA A 122 3.66 -3.32 -12.86
CA ALA A 122 4.30 -3.91 -11.69
C ALA A 122 3.58 -3.51 -10.38
N ALA A 123 3.11 -2.26 -10.28
CA ALA A 123 2.31 -1.82 -9.14
C ALA A 123 0.96 -2.55 -9.03
N VAL A 124 0.28 -2.79 -10.16
CA VAL A 124 -0.95 -3.59 -10.21
C VAL A 124 -0.69 -5.03 -9.77
N THR A 125 0.39 -5.66 -10.25
CA THR A 125 0.78 -7.01 -9.84
C THR A 125 1.07 -7.08 -8.34
N ALA A 126 1.75 -6.09 -7.77
CA ALA A 126 1.98 -6.01 -6.32
C ALA A 126 0.66 -5.90 -5.53
N ALA A 127 -0.28 -5.08 -6.00
CA ALA A 127 -1.61 -4.96 -5.38
C ALA A 127 -2.41 -6.27 -5.44
N GLN A 128 -2.35 -6.98 -6.57
CA GLN A 128 -3.01 -8.29 -6.75
C GLN A 128 -2.40 -9.36 -5.83
N ALA A 129 -1.07 -9.44 -5.75
CA ALA A 129 -0.38 -10.39 -4.89
C ALA A 129 -0.67 -10.12 -3.40
N ALA A 130 -0.66 -8.84 -2.98
CA ALA A 130 -1.08 -8.46 -1.63
C ALA A 130 -2.56 -8.79 -1.36
N GLY A 131 -3.41 -8.63 -2.38
CA GLY A 131 -4.82 -9.05 -2.36
C GLY A 131 -4.96 -10.54 -2.06
N ALA A 132 -4.24 -11.38 -2.80
CA ALA A 132 -4.23 -12.82 -2.61
C ALA A 132 -3.75 -13.23 -1.20
N ALA A 133 -2.67 -12.61 -0.71
CA ALA A 133 -2.15 -12.86 0.64
C ALA A 133 -3.16 -12.48 1.76
N SER A 134 -3.97 -11.45 1.52
CA SER A 134 -4.97 -10.96 2.49
C SER A 134 -6.33 -11.67 2.42
N ALA A 135 -6.54 -12.53 1.42
CA ALA A 135 -7.82 -13.18 1.17
C ALA A 135 -8.25 -14.05 2.36
N ALA A 136 -9.57 -14.26 2.49
CA ALA A 136 -10.16 -14.95 3.63
C ALA A 136 -9.59 -16.37 3.89
N ALA A 137 -9.12 -17.05 2.84
CA ALA A 137 -8.50 -18.38 2.97
C ALA A 137 -7.05 -18.34 3.50
N ALA A 138 -6.34 -17.22 3.31
CA ALA A 138 -4.93 -17.07 3.69
C ALA A 138 -4.75 -16.31 5.00
N LEU A 139 -5.67 -15.38 5.32
CA LEU A 139 -5.69 -14.55 6.53
C LEU A 139 -4.33 -13.87 6.83
N GLY A 140 -3.54 -13.56 5.81
CA GLY A 140 -2.21 -12.96 5.97
C GLY A 140 -1.14 -13.88 6.57
N ALA A 141 -1.43 -15.17 6.80
CA ALA A 141 -0.50 -16.11 7.43
C ALA A 141 0.17 -17.08 6.45
N ASN A 142 -0.31 -17.18 5.21
CA ASN A 142 0.29 -18.06 4.20
C ASN A 142 1.66 -17.55 3.74
N GLU A 143 2.72 -18.29 4.07
CA GLU A 143 4.10 -17.92 3.78
C GLU A 143 4.40 -17.79 2.27
N THR A 144 3.87 -18.69 1.44
CA THR A 144 4.10 -18.66 -0.02
C THR A 144 3.45 -17.44 -0.66
N LEU A 145 2.21 -17.11 -0.28
CA LEU A 145 1.52 -15.92 -0.78
C LEU A 145 2.21 -14.64 -0.28
N ASN A 146 2.71 -14.65 0.96
CA ASN A 146 3.47 -13.53 1.50
C ASN A 146 4.79 -13.30 0.75
N SER A 147 5.56 -14.36 0.46
CA SER A 147 6.82 -14.22 -0.29
C SER A 147 6.60 -13.79 -1.75
N GLN A 148 5.51 -14.24 -2.38
CA GLN A 148 5.08 -13.76 -3.69
C GLN A 148 4.75 -12.27 -3.67
N ALA A 149 3.99 -11.81 -2.67
CA ALA A 149 3.67 -10.41 -2.50
C ALA A 149 4.91 -9.54 -2.22
N ASP A 150 5.89 -10.05 -1.47
CA ASP A 150 7.16 -9.36 -1.24
C ASP A 150 8.01 -9.25 -2.52
N THR A 151 8.02 -10.31 -3.34
CA THR A 151 8.73 -10.32 -4.63
C THR A 151 8.09 -9.35 -5.62
N ALA A 152 6.74 -9.33 -5.67
CA ALA A 152 6.00 -8.41 -6.51
C ALA A 152 6.22 -6.95 -6.07
N GLU A 153 6.23 -6.67 -4.76
CA GLU A 153 6.52 -5.33 -4.25
C GLU A 153 7.94 -4.87 -4.60
N LYS A 154 8.95 -5.74 -4.47
CA LYS A 154 10.33 -5.43 -4.90
C LYS A 154 10.40 -5.10 -6.40
N THR A 155 9.73 -5.89 -7.22
CA THR A 155 9.65 -5.65 -8.68
C THR A 155 9.01 -4.29 -8.97
N ALA A 156 7.96 -3.93 -8.23
CA ALA A 156 7.27 -2.66 -8.37
C ALA A 156 8.11 -1.45 -7.92
N VAL A 157 8.97 -1.63 -6.90
CA VAL A 157 9.99 -0.61 -6.53
C VAL A 157 11.00 -0.44 -7.66
N THR A 158 11.60 -1.53 -8.15
CA THR A 158 12.60 -1.46 -9.23
C THR A 158 12.04 -0.83 -10.50
N ALA A 159 10.78 -1.15 -10.86
CA ALA A 159 10.14 -0.55 -12.02
C ALA A 159 9.87 0.96 -11.83
N ALA A 160 9.45 1.38 -10.62
CA ALA A 160 9.28 2.79 -10.30
C ALA A 160 10.60 3.57 -10.27
N GLU A 161 11.70 2.95 -9.83
CA GLU A 161 13.05 3.52 -9.93
C GLU A 161 13.48 3.67 -11.39
N ALA A 162 13.24 2.65 -12.23
CA ALA A 162 13.54 2.71 -13.65
C ALA A 162 12.73 3.79 -14.39
N ALA A 163 11.49 4.04 -13.98
CA ALA A 163 10.67 5.14 -14.47
C ALA A 163 11.08 6.52 -13.93
N GLY A 164 12.06 6.60 -13.02
CA GLY A 164 12.53 7.84 -12.43
C GLY A 164 11.64 8.40 -11.31
N TRP A 165 10.55 7.71 -10.95
CA TRP A 165 9.62 8.15 -9.91
C TRP A 165 10.20 8.02 -8.49
N MET A 166 11.18 7.13 -8.33
CA MET A 166 11.83 6.82 -7.06
C MET A 166 13.34 6.89 -7.19
N ARG A 167 14.00 7.33 -6.12
CA ARG A 167 15.46 7.28 -6.01
C ARG A 167 15.87 6.26 -4.93
N PRO A 168 16.83 5.37 -5.21
CA PRO A 168 17.34 4.44 -4.21
C PRO A 168 17.86 5.18 -2.97
N GLY A 169 17.41 4.77 -1.79
CA GLY A 169 17.85 5.35 -0.50
C GLY A 169 17.29 6.72 -0.16
N GLU A 170 16.41 7.31 -1.00
CA GLU A 170 15.74 8.56 -0.67
C GLU A 170 14.71 8.33 0.45
N GLN A 171 14.77 9.15 1.51
CA GLN A 171 13.70 9.18 2.50
C GLN A 171 12.46 9.81 1.86
N ILE A 172 11.38 9.06 1.82
CA ILE A 172 10.18 9.50 1.14
C ILE A 172 9.40 10.47 2.05
N PRO A 173 8.90 11.60 1.50
CA PRO A 173 8.20 12.61 2.26
C PRO A 173 7.02 12.01 3.01
N GLN A 174 6.85 12.44 4.26
CA GLN A 174 5.67 12.11 5.03
C GLN A 174 4.45 12.77 4.38
N VAL A 175 3.47 11.97 3.98
CA VAL A 175 2.19 12.47 3.46
C VAL A 175 1.29 12.77 4.66
N PRO A 176 0.80 14.01 4.83
CA PRO A 176 -0.09 14.34 5.93
C PRO A 176 -1.36 13.47 5.87
N THR A 177 -1.63 12.71 6.94
CA THR A 177 -2.82 11.85 7.02
C THR A 177 -4.10 12.61 7.37
N GLY A 178 -3.99 13.91 7.69
CA GLY A 178 -5.06 14.69 8.32
C GLY A 178 -5.28 14.31 9.79
N THR A 179 -6.19 15.01 10.47
CA THR A 179 -6.61 14.71 11.85
C THR A 179 -7.47 13.45 11.86
N ARG A 180 -7.14 12.48 12.70
CA ARG A 180 -7.92 11.23 12.80
C ARG A 180 -9.03 11.37 13.83
N SER A 181 -10.09 10.57 13.69
CA SER A 181 -11.20 10.57 14.65
C SER A 181 -10.74 10.31 16.09
N GLY A 182 -9.69 9.50 16.30
CA GLY A 182 -9.10 9.32 17.63
C GLY A 182 -8.48 10.60 18.19
N ASP A 183 -7.77 11.37 17.37
CA ASP A 183 -7.18 12.66 17.75
C ASP A 183 -8.27 13.70 18.02
N VAL A 184 -9.34 13.71 17.20
CA VAL A 184 -10.51 14.58 17.40
C VAL A 184 -11.22 14.23 18.71
N MET A 185 -11.43 12.94 18.99
CA MET A 185 -12.05 12.49 20.25
C MET A 185 -11.16 12.86 21.45
N ALA A 186 -9.83 12.68 21.36
CA ALA A 186 -8.91 13.12 22.40
C ALA A 186 -9.00 14.64 22.63
N MET A 187 -9.06 15.44 21.56
CA MET A 187 -9.23 16.91 21.66
C MET A 187 -10.59 17.34 22.24
N MET A 188 -11.64 16.55 22.08
CA MET A 188 -12.97 16.83 22.64
C MET A 188 -13.12 16.42 24.12
N HIS A 189 -12.13 15.71 24.67
CA HIS A 189 -12.13 15.24 26.06
C HIS A 189 -11.14 15.99 26.97
N PHE A 190 -10.60 17.14 26.52
CA PHE A 190 -9.83 18.08 27.34
C PHE A 190 -10.66 19.32 27.71
#